data_AF-A0A961BKF3-F1
#
_entry.id   AF-A0A961BKF3-F1
#
_cell.length_a   1.000
_cell.length_b   1.000
_cell.length_c   1.000
_cell.angle_alpha   90.00
_cell.angle_beta   90.00
_cell.angle_gamma   90.00
#
_symmetry.space_group_name_H-M   'P 1'
#
loop_
_entity.id
_entity.type
_entity.pdbx_description
1 polymer ?
#
loop_
_entity_poly.entity_id
_entity_poly.type
_entity_poly.pdbx_seq_one_letter_code
_entity_poly.pdbx_strand_id
1 'polypeptide(L)'
;MYGMQPTVIALVVALISDGHVLLEGNPGLGKTALVKALSGALGFGEDPETHRPAVGRIQFTPDLMPSDITGTLMPERGPDGQTDLRFRPGPIFHQLLIADEINRATPKTQAAMLEAMAEYQVTVLGETHNLRRERSVMLDGAVRKVRPPFMVM
;
A
#
# COMPACT_ATOMS: atom_id res chain seq x y z
N MET A 1 13.19 -8.91 16.47
CA MET A 1 13.81 -7.63 16.07
C MET A 1 14.36 -6.96 17.33
N TYR A 2 15.62 -7.22 17.68
CA TYR A 2 16.24 -6.59 18.85
C TYR A 2 16.68 -5.16 18.51
N GLY A 3 16.46 -4.20 19.41
CA GLY A 3 16.91 -2.81 19.24
C GLY A 3 16.03 -1.89 18.38
N MET A 4 14.91 -2.38 17.83
CA MET A 4 14.00 -1.58 16.97
C MET A 4 12.73 -1.10 17.70
N GLN A 5 12.70 -1.14 19.03
CA GLN A 5 11.48 -0.81 19.80
C GLN A 5 10.93 0.59 19.48
N PRO A 6 11.75 1.66 19.39
CA PRO A 6 11.23 2.99 19.05
C PRO A 6 10.56 3.03 17.67
N THR A 7 11.15 2.35 16.67
CA THR A 7 10.60 2.26 15.31
C THR A 7 9.28 1.49 15.28
N VAL A 8 9.20 0.38 16.01
CA VAL A 8 7.96 -0.41 16.11
C VAL A 8 6.85 0.43 16.75
N ILE A 9 7.14 1.15 17.83
CA ILE A 9 6.16 2.03 18.49
C ILE A 9 5.69 3.11 17.53
N ALA A 10 6.60 3.79 16.82
CA ALA A 10 6.25 4.82 15.84
C ALA A 10 5.35 4.27 14.71
N LEU A 11 5.64 3.06 14.20
CA LEU A 11 4.80 2.41 13.18
C LEU A 11 3.40 2.12 13.69
N VAL A 12 3.27 1.58 14.91
CA VAL A 12 1.96 1.28 15.50
C VAL A 12 1.17 2.56 15.74
N VAL A 13 1.81 3.61 16.28
CA VAL A 13 1.17 4.92 16.52
C VAL A 13 0.68 5.53 15.20
N ALA A 14 1.52 5.51 14.16
CA ALA A 14 1.12 6.01 12.85
C ALA A 14 -0.06 5.21 12.28
N LEU A 15 0.00 3.88 12.34
CA LEU A 15 -1.07 3.00 11.85
C LEU A 15 -2.42 3.29 12.51
N ILE A 16 -2.48 3.40 13.85
CA ILE A 16 -3.74 3.64 14.56
C ILE A 16 -4.23 5.09 14.43
N SER A 17 -3.37 6.00 13.96
CA SER A 17 -3.69 7.41 13.70
C SER A 17 -3.99 7.67 12.21
N ASP A 18 -4.12 6.62 11.40
CA ASP A 18 -4.26 6.67 9.94
C ASP A 18 -3.12 7.42 9.22
N GLY A 19 -1.95 7.51 9.85
CA GLY A 19 -0.76 8.13 9.28
C GLY A 19 0.03 7.19 8.37
N HIS A 20 1.08 7.72 7.75
CA HIS A 20 2.08 6.97 7.00
C HIS A 20 3.46 7.21 7.62
N VAL A 21 4.42 6.32 7.36
CA VAL A 21 5.77 6.44 7.95
C VAL A 21 6.83 6.51 6.86
N LEU A 22 7.75 7.46 7.03
CA LEU A 22 9.03 7.49 6.35
C LEU A 22 10.09 6.91 7.29
N LEU A 23 10.64 5.76 6.92
CA LEU A 23 11.74 5.09 7.59
C LEU A 23 13.05 5.44 6.88
N GLU A 24 13.76 6.45 7.38
CA GLU A 24 15.11 6.75 6.92
C GLU A 24 16.11 5.74 7.50
N GLY A 25 16.85 5.06 6.62
CA GLY A 25 17.85 4.08 7.01
C GLY A 25 18.51 3.43 5.81
N ASN A 26 19.68 2.82 6.03
CA ASN A 26 20.42 2.12 4.99
C ASN A 26 19.59 0.97 4.38
N PRO A 27 19.76 0.66 3.08
CA PRO A 27 19.19 -0.53 2.48
C PRO A 27 19.53 -1.80 3.28
N GLY A 28 18.57 -2.71 3.41
CA GLY A 28 18.79 -3.98 4.11
C GLY A 28 18.57 -3.96 5.63
N LEU A 29 18.18 -2.83 6.23
CA LEU A 29 17.86 -2.73 7.68
C LEU A 29 16.53 -3.39 8.09
N GLY A 30 15.99 -4.30 7.27
CA GLY A 30 14.84 -5.11 7.65
C GLY A 30 13.47 -4.44 7.54
N LYS A 31 13.31 -3.32 6.81
CA LYS A 31 11.99 -2.69 6.52
C LYS A 31 10.96 -3.72 6.08
N THR A 32 11.34 -4.59 5.14
CA THR A 32 10.48 -5.69 4.66
C THR A 32 10.12 -6.69 5.76
N ALA A 33 11.06 -7.07 6.60
CA ALA A 33 10.80 -7.99 7.71
C ALA A 33 9.86 -7.35 8.75
N LEU A 34 10.05 -6.06 9.02
CA LEU A 34 9.24 -5.28 9.94
C LEU A 34 7.79 -5.15 9.47
N VAL A 35 7.55 -4.80 8.20
CA VAL A 35 6.20 -4.69 7.65
C VAL A 35 5.51 -6.04 7.56
N LYS A 36 6.22 -7.12 7.19
CA LYS A 36 5.67 -8.48 7.21
C LYS A 36 5.31 -8.95 8.62
N ALA A 37 6.16 -8.67 9.59
CA ALA A 37 5.88 -8.97 11.00
C ALA A 37 4.67 -8.18 11.52
N LEU A 38 4.55 -6.90 11.15
CA LEU A 38 3.39 -6.08 11.46
C LEU A 38 2.11 -6.65 10.84
N SER A 39 2.14 -7.05 9.56
CA SER A 39 1.02 -7.73 8.89
C SER A 39 0.55 -8.95 9.68
N GLY A 40 1.48 -9.82 10.07
CA GLY A 40 1.18 -11.01 10.86
C GLY A 40 0.60 -10.69 12.23
N ALA A 41 1.14 -9.68 12.92
CA ALA A 41 0.65 -9.24 14.22
C ALA A 41 -0.76 -8.63 14.17
N LEU A 42 -1.11 -7.98 13.05
CA LEU A 42 -2.44 -7.40 12.82
C LEU A 42 -3.47 -8.41 12.29
N GLY A 43 -3.04 -9.64 11.97
CA GLY A 43 -3.88 -10.64 11.30
C GLY A 43 -4.21 -10.26 9.85
N PHE A 44 -3.43 -9.36 9.24
CA PHE A 44 -3.58 -8.98 7.85
C PHE A 44 -3.04 -10.09 6.96
N GLY A 45 -3.94 -10.72 6.19
CA GLY A 45 -3.67 -11.81 5.26
C GLY A 45 -4.06 -11.46 3.83
N GLU A 46 -4.57 -12.44 3.08
CA GLU A 46 -5.13 -12.18 1.76
C GLU A 46 -6.47 -11.44 1.84
N ASP A 47 -6.69 -10.47 0.97
CA ASP A 47 -7.98 -9.80 0.84
C ASP A 47 -9.01 -10.75 0.19
N PRO A 48 -10.12 -11.11 0.86
CA PRO A 48 -11.03 -12.14 0.38
C PRO A 48 -11.75 -11.83 -0.94
N GLU A 49 -11.87 -10.56 -1.30
CA GLU A 49 -12.56 -10.14 -2.52
C GLU A 49 -11.58 -10.07 -3.69
N THR A 50 -10.42 -9.46 -3.46
CA THR A 50 -9.45 -9.15 -4.51
C THR A 50 -8.36 -10.22 -4.66
N HIS A 51 -8.28 -11.18 -3.73
CA HIS A 51 -7.24 -12.21 -3.64
C HIS A 51 -5.81 -11.64 -3.62
N ARG A 52 -5.67 -10.40 -3.13
CA ARG A 52 -4.37 -9.73 -3.02
C ARG A 52 -3.75 -10.01 -1.68
N PRO A 53 -2.42 -10.23 -1.59
CA PRO A 53 -1.75 -10.26 -0.30
C PRO A 53 -1.95 -8.92 0.42
N ALA A 54 -1.95 -8.92 1.76
CA ALA A 54 -2.02 -7.68 2.52
C ALA A 54 -0.81 -6.77 2.27
N VAL A 55 0.37 -7.34 2.04
CA VAL A 55 1.63 -6.60 1.89
C VAL A 55 1.98 -6.44 0.42
N GLY A 56 2.05 -5.19 -0.04
CA GLY A 56 2.56 -4.79 -1.34
C GLY A 56 3.94 -4.17 -1.23
N ARG A 57 4.66 -4.10 -2.36
CA ARG A 57 5.95 -3.41 -2.45
C ARG A 57 6.07 -2.67 -3.78
N ILE A 58 6.61 -1.46 -3.71
CA ILE A 58 7.04 -0.65 -4.85
C ILE A 58 8.54 -0.40 -4.67
N GLN A 59 9.31 -0.66 -5.71
CA GLN A 59 10.68 -0.20 -5.83
C GLN A 59 10.67 0.97 -6.80
N PHE A 60 10.95 2.18 -6.33
CA PHE A 60 10.98 3.35 -7.20
C PHE A 60 12.23 3.33 -8.07
N THR A 61 12.00 3.46 -9.37
CA THR A 61 13.05 3.53 -10.40
C THR A 61 12.76 4.71 -11.34
N PRO A 62 13.75 5.20 -12.11
CA PRO A 62 13.56 6.34 -13.01
C PRO A 62 12.50 6.10 -14.11
N ASP A 63 12.24 4.84 -14.45
CA ASP A 63 11.30 4.39 -15.47
C ASP A 63 9.89 4.09 -14.95
N LEU A 64 9.70 4.06 -13.62
CA LEU A 64 8.40 3.75 -13.01
C LEU A 64 7.36 4.82 -13.37
N MET A 65 6.23 4.40 -13.93
CA MET A 65 5.13 5.29 -14.30
C MET A 65 4.09 5.42 -13.17
N PRO A 66 3.32 6.52 -13.12
CA PRO A 66 2.20 6.67 -12.18
C PRO A 66 1.19 5.52 -12.22
N SER A 67 0.92 4.97 -13.41
CA SER A 67 0.00 3.85 -13.61
C SER A 67 0.52 2.53 -13.02
N ASP A 68 1.84 2.38 -12.87
CA ASP A 68 2.43 1.19 -12.24
C ASP A 68 2.18 1.19 -10.73
N ILE A 69 1.87 2.35 -10.14
CA ILE A 69 1.56 2.53 -8.71
C ILE A 69 0.04 2.50 -8.49
N THR A 70 -0.69 3.31 -9.25
CA THR A 70 -2.13 3.55 -9.09
C THR A 70 -2.99 2.52 -9.81
N GLY A 71 -2.45 1.84 -10.81
CA GLY A 71 -3.20 0.93 -11.68
C GLY A 71 -3.52 1.54 -13.04
N THR A 72 -4.07 0.70 -13.91
CA THR A 72 -4.41 1.06 -15.29
C THR A 72 -5.62 0.27 -15.77
N LEU A 73 -6.19 0.64 -16.91
CA LEU A 73 -7.17 -0.21 -17.58
C LEU A 73 -6.43 -1.19 -18.51
N MET A 74 -6.71 -2.48 -18.36
CA MET A 74 -6.21 -3.50 -19.27
C MET A 74 -7.34 -4.08 -20.12
N PRO A 75 -7.08 -4.35 -21.42
CA PRO A 75 -8.02 -5.10 -22.25
C PRO A 75 -8.24 -6.50 -21.70
N GLU A 76 -9.51 -6.88 -21.52
CA GLU A 76 -9.93 -8.21 -21.12
C GLU A 76 -10.97 -8.72 -22.13
N ARG A 77 -10.75 -9.92 -22.66
CA ARG A 77 -11.70 -10.53 -23.59
C ARG A 77 -12.84 -11.17 -22.83
N GLY A 78 -14.06 -10.72 -23.13
CA GLY A 78 -15.29 -11.30 -22.63
C GLY A 78 -15.59 -12.67 -23.27
N PRO A 79 -16.50 -13.46 -22.67
CA PRO A 79 -16.93 -14.76 -23.20
C PRO A 79 -17.58 -14.68 -24.59
N ASP A 80 -18.09 -13.50 -24.95
CA ASP A 80 -18.73 -13.15 -26.22
C ASP A 80 -17.72 -12.68 -27.29
N GLY A 81 -16.44 -12.61 -26.96
CA GLY A 81 -15.37 -12.16 -27.85
C GLY A 81 -15.19 -10.63 -27.89
N GLN A 82 -16.01 -9.87 -27.18
CA GLN A 82 -15.81 -8.42 -27.04
C GLN A 82 -14.61 -8.14 -26.14
N THR A 83 -13.96 -6.99 -26.34
CA THR A 83 -12.82 -6.56 -25.52
C THR A 83 -13.23 -5.37 -24.68
N ASP A 84 -13.32 -5.59 -23.37
CA ASP A 84 -13.62 -4.55 -22.41
C ASP A 84 -12.32 -4.05 -21.76
N LEU A 85 -12.30 -2.78 -21.40
CA LEU A 85 -11.23 -2.22 -20.57
C LEU A 85 -11.58 -2.43 -19.10
N ARG A 86 -10.82 -3.26 -18.40
CA ARG A 86 -11.01 -3.52 -16.97
C ARG A 86 -9.91 -2.92 -16.13
N PHE A 87 -10.30 -2.31 -15.03
CA PHE A 87 -9.34 -1.75 -14.07
C PHE A 87 -8.49 -2.86 -13.46
N ARG A 88 -7.17 -2.67 -13.55
CA ARG A 88 -6.14 -3.47 -12.91
C ARG A 88 -5.49 -2.61 -11.84
N PRO A 89 -5.87 -2.79 -10.56
CA PRO A 89 -5.38 -1.93 -9.49
C PRO A 89 -3.87 -2.12 -9.28
N GLY A 90 -3.16 -1.02 -9.07
CA GLY A 90 -1.73 -1.06 -8.78
C GLY A 90 -1.40 -1.53 -7.35
N PRO A 91 -0.12 -1.53 -6.96
CA PRO A 91 0.33 -1.92 -5.63
C PRO A 91 -0.26 -1.07 -4.51
N ILE A 92 -0.71 0.16 -4.77
CA ILE A 92 -1.23 1.06 -3.73
C ILE A 92 -2.52 0.58 -3.04
N PHE A 93 -3.17 -0.43 -3.62
CA PHE A 93 -4.36 -1.09 -3.07
C PHE A 93 -4.07 -2.19 -2.04
N HIS A 94 -2.79 -2.44 -1.70
CA HIS A 94 -2.44 -3.37 -0.62
C HIS A 94 -2.71 -2.74 0.75
N GLN A 95 -2.95 -3.56 1.77
CA GLN A 95 -3.24 -3.06 3.12
C GLN A 95 -2.01 -2.39 3.76
N LEU A 96 -0.84 -2.95 3.52
CA LEU A 96 0.46 -2.42 3.92
C LEU A 96 1.32 -2.29 2.66
N LEU A 97 1.87 -1.11 2.41
CA LEU A 97 2.69 -0.86 1.23
C LEU A 97 4.10 -0.46 1.64
N ILE A 98 5.10 -1.18 1.13
CA ILE A 98 6.50 -0.81 1.25
C ILE A 98 6.90 -0.04 0.00
N ALA A 99 7.49 1.14 0.15
CA ALA A 99 7.88 2.00 -0.96
C ALA A 99 9.36 2.36 -0.84
N ASP A 100 10.22 1.60 -1.52
CA ASP A 100 11.66 1.79 -1.43
C ASP A 100 12.18 2.79 -2.48
N GLU A 101 13.16 3.60 -2.08
CA GLU A 101 13.91 4.51 -2.96
C GLU A 101 13.06 5.56 -3.70
N ILE A 102 12.01 6.09 -3.05
CA ILE A 102 11.08 7.10 -3.64
C ILE A 102 11.79 8.23 -4.39
N ASN A 103 12.95 8.66 -3.88
CA ASN A 103 13.80 9.70 -4.45
C ASN A 103 14.39 9.37 -5.84
N ARG A 104 14.32 8.12 -6.31
CA ARG A 104 14.83 7.69 -7.64
C ARG A 104 13.83 7.89 -8.77
N ALA A 105 12.55 8.07 -8.48
CA ALA A 105 11.53 8.21 -9.50
C ALA A 105 11.27 9.66 -9.90
N THR A 106 10.58 9.84 -11.02
CA THR A 106 10.20 11.16 -11.52
C THR A 106 9.28 11.90 -10.52
N PRO A 107 9.29 13.25 -10.50
CA PRO A 107 8.37 14.02 -9.66
C PRO A 107 6.90 13.66 -9.88
N LYS A 108 6.50 13.33 -11.11
CA LYS A 108 5.13 12.93 -11.45
C LYS A 108 4.75 11.59 -10.80
N THR A 109 5.67 10.62 -10.80
CA THR A 109 5.45 9.31 -10.17
C THR A 109 5.40 9.42 -8.65
N GLN A 110 6.26 10.25 -8.05
CA GLN A 110 6.21 10.53 -6.61
C GLN A 110 4.88 11.22 -6.23
N ALA A 111 4.48 12.24 -6.98
CA ALA A 111 3.23 12.98 -6.75
C ALA A 111 2.01 12.05 -6.79
N ALA A 112 1.94 11.10 -7.74
CA ALA A 112 0.83 10.15 -7.82
C ALA A 112 0.70 9.27 -6.55
N MET A 113 1.81 8.85 -5.95
CA MET A 113 1.78 8.14 -4.67
C MET A 113 1.34 9.06 -3.53
N LEU A 114 1.91 10.27 -3.44
CA LEU A 114 1.59 11.21 -2.37
C LEU A 114 0.13 11.69 -2.42
N GLU A 115 -0.42 11.90 -3.61
CA GLU A 115 -1.84 12.21 -3.82
C GLU A 115 -2.72 11.07 -3.32
N ALA A 116 -2.39 9.82 -3.69
CA ALA A 116 -3.10 8.64 -3.22
C ALA A 116 -3.03 8.48 -1.69
N MET A 117 -1.90 8.85 -1.05
CA MET A 117 -1.76 8.87 0.41
C MET A 117 -2.65 9.92 1.07
N ALA A 118 -2.69 11.14 0.50
CA ALA A 118 -3.43 12.25 1.07
C ALA A 118 -4.95 12.07 0.90
N GLU A 119 -5.38 11.65 -0.28
CA GLU A 119 -6.78 11.57 -0.66
C GLU A 119 -7.41 10.21 -0.38
N TYR A 120 -6.60 9.17 -0.14
CA TYR A 120 -7.04 7.78 0.04
C TYR A 120 -7.92 7.26 -1.11
N GLN A 121 -7.69 7.78 -2.31
CA GLN A 121 -8.35 7.39 -3.55
C GLN A 121 -7.41 7.61 -4.73
N VAL A 122 -7.70 6.95 -5.85
CA VAL A 122 -7.03 7.20 -7.13
C VAL A 122 -8.07 7.37 -8.22
N THR A 123 -7.81 8.26 -9.18
CA THR A 123 -8.69 8.40 -10.35
C THR A 123 -7.96 7.94 -11.60
N VAL A 124 -8.53 6.96 -12.30
CA VAL A 124 -7.97 6.40 -13.53
C VAL A 124 -9.00 6.57 -14.65
N LEU A 125 -8.64 7.35 -15.67
CA LEU A 125 -9.49 7.61 -16.84
C LEU A 125 -10.93 8.07 -16.50
N GLY A 126 -11.07 8.87 -15.46
CA GLY A 126 -12.34 9.46 -15.03
C GLY A 126 -13.13 8.61 -14.02
N GLU A 127 -12.67 7.39 -13.70
CA GLU A 127 -13.25 6.57 -12.65
C GLU A 127 -12.41 6.67 -11.36
N THR A 128 -13.05 6.99 -10.24
CA THR A 128 -12.40 7.10 -8.94
C THR A 128 -12.54 5.79 -8.16
N HIS A 129 -11.42 5.26 -7.70
CA HIS A 129 -11.31 4.05 -6.91
C HIS A 129 -10.84 4.39 -5.49
N ASN A 130 -11.64 4.01 -4.49
CA ASN A 130 -11.32 4.23 -3.09
C ASN A 130 -10.25 3.24 -2.61
N LEU A 131 -9.23 3.73 -1.89
CA LEU A 131 -8.18 2.89 -1.29
C LEU A 131 -8.56 2.42 0.11
N ARG A 132 -9.32 3.25 0.85
CA ARG A 132 -9.68 2.99 2.24
C ARG A 132 -10.66 1.84 2.36
N ARG A 133 -10.21 0.80 3.06
CA ARG A 133 -11.05 -0.32 3.49
C ARG A 133 -10.96 -0.46 4.99
N GLU A 134 -12.09 -0.36 5.68
CA GLU A 134 -12.11 -0.59 7.13
C GLU A 134 -11.75 -2.06 7.43
N ARG A 135 -10.87 -2.26 8.41
CA ARG A 135 -10.49 -3.58 8.92
C ARG A 135 -10.53 -3.56 10.45
N SER A 136 -11.00 -4.65 11.02
CA SER A 136 -10.95 -4.86 12.47
C SER A 136 -9.69 -5.63 12.82
N VAL A 137 -8.90 -5.10 13.76
CA VAL A 137 -7.70 -5.72 14.29
C VAL A 137 -7.84 -5.90 15.80
N MET A 138 -7.29 -6.98 16.33
CA MET A 138 -7.28 -7.22 17.78
C MET A 138 -5.98 -6.69 18.37
N LEU A 139 -6.06 -5.67 19.21
CA LEU A 139 -4.93 -5.05 19.88
C LEU A 139 -5.21 -5.01 21.38
N ASP A 140 -4.34 -5.66 22.17
CA ASP A 140 -4.44 -5.70 23.64
C ASP A 140 -5.82 -6.16 24.15
N GLY A 141 -6.35 -7.23 23.55
CA GLY A 141 -7.67 -7.79 23.89
C GLY A 141 -8.87 -6.93 23.45
N ALA A 142 -8.65 -5.76 22.83
CA ALA A 142 -9.69 -4.90 22.29
C ALA A 142 -9.73 -4.97 20.76
N VAL A 143 -10.94 -4.96 20.20
CA VAL A 143 -11.12 -4.76 18.76
C VAL A 143 -10.95 -3.27 18.44
N ARG A 144 -9.99 -2.97 17.55
CA ARG A 144 -9.75 -1.63 17.02
C ARG A 144 -10.04 -1.64 15.51
N LYS A 145 -10.58 -0.53 15.02
CA LYS A 145 -10.74 -0.30 13.58
C LYS A 145 -9.52 0.43 13.05
N VAL A 146 -9.01 -0.03 11.91
CA VAL A 146 -7.94 0.61 11.15
C VAL A 146 -8.39 0.76 9.70
N ARG A 147 -7.83 1.75 8.99
CA ARG A 147 -8.23 2.08 7.61
C ARG A 147 -7.02 2.06 6.67
N PRO A 148 -6.52 0.86 6.29
CA PRO A 148 -5.51 0.73 5.24
C PRO A 148 -5.91 1.45 3.94
N PRO A 149 -4.95 1.81 3.07
CA PRO A 149 -3.55 1.40 3.08
C PRO A 149 -2.69 2.16 4.10
N PHE A 150 -1.81 1.44 4.80
CA PHE A 150 -0.70 2.02 5.58
C PHE A 150 0.58 1.93 4.75
N MET A 151 1.25 3.06 4.54
CA MET A 151 2.42 3.13 3.65
C MET A 151 3.68 3.39 4.46
N VAL A 152 4.71 2.62 4.15
CA VAL A 152 6.02 2.64 4.79
C VAL A 152 7.06 2.89 3.70
N MET A 153 7.63 4.10 3.69
CA MET A 153 8.62 4.57 2.71
C MET A 153 10.03 4.49 3.30
#